data_AF-A0A1I9G7D7-F1
#
_entry.id   AF-A0A1I9G7D7-F1
#
_cell.length_a   1.000
_cell.length_b   1.000
_cell.length_c   1.000
_cell.angle_alpha   90.00
_cell.angle_beta   90.00
_cell.angle_gamma   90.00
#
_symmetry.space_group_name_H-M   'P 1'
#
loop_
_entity.id
_entity.type
_entity.pdbx_description
1 polymer ?
#
loop_
_entity_poly.entity_id
_entity_poly.type
_entity_poly.pdbx_seq_one_letter_code
_entity_poly.pdbx_strand_id
1 'polypeptide(L)'
;MNINECITERHNCSSKATCINEIGSYHCKCNELFVGDGFTCKQMDACYLRYKEKCSVNAVCDEKSPEGPECVCNDGYHGDGLNCLRINVPIGLF
;
A
#
# COMPACT_ATOMS: atom_id res chain seq x y z
N MET A 1 16.80 21.46 -20.09
CA MET A 1 15.61 22.32 -20.26
C MET A 1 14.62 21.93 -19.18
N ASN A 2 14.08 22.89 -18.42
CA ASN A 2 13.04 22.63 -17.42
C ASN A 2 11.70 23.00 -18.05
N ILE A 3 10.96 22.01 -18.51
CA ILE A 3 9.53 22.15 -18.76
C ILE A 3 8.83 21.85 -17.44
N ASN A 4 7.76 22.56 -17.12
CA ASN A 4 6.94 22.22 -15.97
C ASN A 4 5.78 21.33 -16.43
N GLU A 5 5.94 20.01 -16.27
CA GLU A 5 4.94 19.03 -16.70
C GLU A 5 3.62 19.19 -15.94
N CYS A 6 3.67 19.65 -14.69
CA CYS A 6 2.49 19.90 -13.85
C CYS A 6 1.64 21.08 -14.35
N ILE A 7 2.26 22.15 -14.85
CA ILE A 7 1.53 23.30 -15.42
C ILE A 7 1.05 22.99 -16.84
N THR A 8 1.83 22.23 -17.60
CA THR A 8 1.50 21.88 -18.99
C THR A 8 0.55 20.69 -19.12
N GLU A 9 0.13 20.10 -17.99
CA GLU A 9 -0.67 18.87 -17.90
C GLU A 9 -0.07 17.70 -18.70
N ARG A 10 1.26 17.69 -18.87
CA ARG A 10 2.00 16.64 -19.58
C ARG A 10 2.54 15.58 -18.62
N HIS A 11 1.67 15.09 -17.74
CA HIS A 11 2.01 14.06 -16.75
C HIS A 11 0.94 12.98 -16.69
N ASN A 12 1.33 11.81 -16.16
CA ASN A 12 0.44 10.67 -15.97
C ASN A 12 0.10 10.41 -14.50
N CYS A 13 0.21 11.42 -13.63
CA CYS A 13 -0.15 11.27 -12.21
C CYS A 13 -1.58 10.75 -12.06
N SER A 14 -1.79 9.93 -11.02
CA SER A 14 -3.12 9.48 -10.63
C SER A 14 -4.04 10.68 -10.38
N SER A 15 -5.34 10.52 -10.64
CA SER A 15 -6.36 11.49 -10.21
C SER A 15 -6.44 11.67 -8.68
N LYS A 16 -5.80 10.77 -7.93
CA LYS A 16 -5.65 10.83 -6.46
C LYS A 16 -4.22 11.18 -6.03
N ALA A 17 -3.46 11.83 -6.90
CA ALA A 17 -2.11 12.31 -6.64
C ALA A 17 -1.96 13.79 -6.98
N THR A 18 -0.94 14.41 -6.39
CA THR A 18 -0.47 15.75 -6.70
C THR A 18 0.80 15.65 -7.54
N CYS A 19 0.82 16.35 -8.69
CA CYS A 19 2.03 16.48 -9.50
C CYS A 19 3.00 17.45 -8.85
N ILE A 20 4.27 17.06 -8.77
CA ILE A 20 5.36 17.88 -8.24
C ILE A 20 6.42 18.03 -9.32
N ASN A 21 6.65 19.27 -9.75
CA ASN A 21 7.64 19.59 -10.76
C ASN A 21 9.05 19.54 -10.18
N GLU A 22 9.99 18.96 -10.91
CA GLU A 22 11.40 18.88 -10.53
C GLU A 22 12.31 19.42 -11.64
N ILE A 23 13.61 19.50 -11.36
CA ILE A 23 14.56 19.92 -12.38
C ILE A 23 14.80 18.80 -13.38
N GLY A 24 14.19 18.94 -14.56
CA GLY A 24 14.36 18.00 -15.67
C GLY A 24 13.42 16.80 -15.66
N SER A 25 12.42 16.78 -14.76
CA SER A 25 11.36 15.78 -14.68
C SER A 25 10.22 16.30 -13.79
N TYR A 26 9.25 15.44 -13.53
CA TYR A 26 8.26 15.55 -12.47
C TYR A 26 8.19 14.24 -11.68
N HIS A 27 7.60 14.28 -10.49
CA HIS A 27 7.12 13.08 -9.79
C HIS A 27 5.68 13.28 -9.30
N CYS A 28 5.01 12.18 -9.00
CA CYS A 28 3.63 12.19 -8.51
C CYS A 28 3.64 11.72 -7.06
N LYS A 29 2.90 12.42 -6.19
CA LYS A 29 2.74 12.03 -4.78
C LYS A 29 1.27 11.76 -4.53
N CYS A 30 0.93 10.57 -4.01
CA CYS A 30 -0.44 10.29 -3.62
C CYS A 30 -0.95 11.32 -2.59
N ASN A 31 -2.21 11.72 -2.75
CA ASN A 31 -2.86 12.66 -1.85
C ASN A 31 -3.05 12.03 -0.45
N GLU A 32 -3.44 12.86 0.51
CA GLU A 32 -3.73 12.40 1.86
C GLU A 32 -4.76 11.26 1.86
N LEU A 33 -4.55 10.26 2.71
CA LEU A 33 -5.33 9.00 2.79
C LEU A 33 -5.18 8.06 1.58
N PHE A 34 -4.26 8.35 0.65
CA PHE A 34 -3.91 7.44 -0.45
C PHE A 34 -2.44 7.02 -0.39
N VAL A 35 -2.18 5.77 -0.75
CA VAL A 35 -0.84 5.18 -0.83
C VAL A 35 -0.59 4.58 -2.21
N GLY A 36 0.66 4.61 -2.65
CA GLY A 36 1.12 4.04 -3.90
C GLY A 36 2.32 4.79 -4.46
N ASP A 37 2.56 4.65 -5.75
CA ASP A 37 3.71 5.24 -6.46
C ASP A 37 3.41 6.64 -7.05
N GLY A 38 2.22 7.20 -6.78
CA GLY A 38 1.77 8.47 -7.34
C GLY A 38 1.12 8.38 -8.72
N PHE A 39 1.40 7.33 -9.49
CA PHE A 39 0.74 7.03 -10.77
C PHE A 39 -0.47 6.11 -10.55
N THR A 40 -0.35 5.20 -9.59
CA THR A 40 -1.39 4.36 -9.03
C THR A 40 -1.49 4.68 -7.54
N CYS A 41 -2.62 5.24 -7.13
CA CYS A 41 -2.89 5.55 -5.73
C CYS A 41 -4.14 4.81 -5.29
N LYS A 42 -4.03 4.05 -4.21
CA LYS A 42 -5.14 3.33 -3.58
C LYS A 42 -5.45 3.96 -2.25
N GLN A 43 -6.72 3.99 -1.88
CA GLN A 43 -7.14 4.46 -0.58
C GLN A 43 -6.52 3.59 0.51
N MET A 44 -6.00 4.21 1.57
CA MET A 44 -5.52 3.52 2.75
C MET A 44 -6.71 2.85 3.46
N ASP A 45 -6.58 1.56 3.77
CA ASP A 45 -7.55 0.86 4.62
C ASP A 45 -7.31 1.18 6.10
N ALA A 46 -8.21 0.68 6.96
CA ALA A 46 -8.11 0.95 8.39
C ALA A 46 -6.83 0.38 9.03
N CYS A 47 -6.30 -0.73 8.49
CA CYS A 47 -5.04 -1.32 8.94
C CYS A 47 -3.84 -0.44 8.55
N TYR A 48 -3.79 0.07 7.33
CA TYR A 48 -2.75 1.01 6.91
C TYR A 48 -2.75 2.27 7.79
N LEU A 49 -3.95 2.79 8.13
CA LEU A 49 -4.05 3.94 9.02
C LEU A 49 -3.48 3.66 10.42
N ARG A 50 -3.64 2.42 10.92
CA ARG A 50 -3.11 1.95 12.21
C ARG A 50 -1.60 1.69 12.17
N TYR A 51 -1.12 0.90 11.21
CA TYR A 51 0.27 0.41 11.15
C TYR A 51 1.21 1.29 10.33
N LYS A 52 0.67 2.25 9.54
CA LYS A 52 1.39 3.07 8.55
C LYS A 52 2.10 2.26 7.46
N GLU A 53 1.69 1.02 7.28
CA GLU A 53 2.18 0.09 6.27
C GLU A 53 1.02 -0.81 5.82
N LYS A 54 1.12 -1.35 4.60
CA LYS A 54 0.14 -2.32 4.10
C LYS A 54 0.35 -3.66 4.79
N CYS A 55 -0.74 -4.38 5.09
CA CYS A 55 -0.65 -5.78 5.50
C CYS A 55 0.19 -6.59 4.51
N SER A 56 0.76 -7.70 5.00
CA SER A 56 1.49 -8.64 4.16
C SER A 56 0.70 -9.00 2.91
N VAL A 57 1.39 -9.30 1.80
CA VAL A 57 0.72 -9.82 0.59
C VAL A 57 -0.03 -11.12 0.85
N ASN A 58 0.34 -11.84 1.92
CA ASN A 58 -0.32 -13.05 2.39
C ASN A 58 -1.19 -12.82 3.64
N ALA A 59 -1.68 -11.60 3.83
CA ALA A 59 -2.61 -11.22 4.88
C ALA A 59 -3.78 -10.41 4.33
N VAL A 60 -4.84 -10.35 5.12
CA VAL A 60 -6.00 -9.49 4.90
C VAL A 60 -6.17 -8.54 6.08
N CYS A 61 -6.64 -7.32 5.82
CA CYS A 61 -7.04 -6.41 6.88
C CYS A 61 -8.42 -6.82 7.41
N ASP A 62 -8.51 -7.25 8.67
CA ASP A 62 -9.76 -7.39 9.40
C ASP A 62 -10.07 -6.08 10.12
N GLU A 63 -10.89 -5.24 9.48
CA GLU A 63 -11.33 -3.95 10.05
C GLU A 63 -12.25 -4.10 11.27
N LYS A 64 -12.80 -5.30 11.50
CA LYS A 64 -13.81 -5.58 12.53
C LYS A 64 -13.25 -6.37 13.71
N SER A 65 -11.93 -6.57 13.77
CA SER A 65 -11.31 -7.25 14.92
C SER A 65 -11.67 -6.53 16.23
N PRO A 66 -11.93 -7.26 17.33
CA PRO A 66 -12.40 -6.68 18.59
C PRO A 66 -11.48 -5.60 19.18
N GLU A 67 -10.17 -5.70 18.91
CA GLU A 67 -9.14 -4.77 19.39
C GLU A 67 -8.82 -3.67 18.36
N GLY A 68 -9.68 -3.50 17.37
CA GLY A 68 -9.54 -2.58 16.24
C GLY A 68 -8.89 -3.24 15.01
N PRO A 69 -8.77 -2.51 13.89
CA PRO A 69 -8.30 -3.04 12.61
C PRO A 69 -6.98 -3.80 12.74
N GLU A 70 -6.92 -5.03 12.25
CA GLU A 70 -5.79 -5.93 12.42
C GLU A 70 -5.45 -6.66 11.12
N CYS A 71 -4.16 -6.80 10.81
CA CYS A 71 -3.72 -7.63 9.70
C CYS A 71 -3.71 -9.10 10.14
N VAL A 72 -4.45 -9.95 9.42
CA VAL A 72 -4.55 -11.39 9.73
C VAL A 72 -3.93 -12.18 8.58
N CYS A 73 -2.97 -13.05 8.88
CA CYS A 73 -2.39 -13.93 7.87
C CYS A 73 -3.46 -14.84 7.25
N ASN A 74 -3.42 -14.98 5.93
CA ASN A 74 -4.30 -15.88 5.19
C ASN A 74 -4.04 -17.34 5.59
N ASP A 75 -5.01 -18.22 5.33
CA ASP A 75 -4.89 -19.66 5.56
C ASP A 75 -3.60 -20.24 4.96
N GLY A 76 -2.90 -21.06 5.73
CA GLY A 76 -1.61 -21.63 5.34
C GLY A 76 -0.42 -20.69 5.55
N TYR A 77 -0.60 -19.54 6.20
CA TYR A 77 0.47 -18.63 6.63
C TYR A 77 0.38 -18.33 8.14
N HIS A 78 1.51 -18.00 8.75
CA HIS A 78 1.59 -17.57 10.15
C HIS A 78 2.53 -16.37 10.29
N GLY A 79 2.32 -15.58 11.35
CA GLY A 79 3.11 -14.38 11.62
C GLY A 79 2.30 -13.28 12.30
N ASP A 80 2.74 -12.04 12.16
CA ASP A 80 2.15 -10.85 12.80
C ASP A 80 1.18 -10.08 11.88
N GLY A 81 0.84 -10.63 10.71
CA GLY A 81 -0.02 -9.99 9.72
C GLY A 81 0.69 -8.99 8.80
N LEU A 82 1.79 -8.37 9.24
CA LEU A 82 2.66 -7.56 8.38
C LEU A 82 3.69 -8.45 7.67
N ASN A 83 4.15 -9.50 8.35
CA ASN A 83 5.06 -10.53 7.90
C ASN A 83 4.39 -11.90 8.06
N CYS A 84 3.90 -12.46 6.96
CA CYS A 84 3.26 -13.78 6.95
C CYS A 84 4.13 -14.79 6.19
N LEU A 85 4.63 -15.79 6.92
CA LEU A 85 5.43 -16.88 6.39
C LEU A 85 4.56 -18.11 6.15
N ARG A 86 4.82 -18.84 5.07
CA ARG A 86 4.07 -20.06 4.76
C ARG A 86 4.23 -21.05 5.91
N ILE A 87 3.13 -21.61 6.40
CA ILE A 87 3.14 -22.73 7.32
C ILE A 87 3.74 -23.91 6.56
N ASN A 88 4.97 -24.25 6.89
CA ASN A 88 5.59 -25.48 6.42
C ASN A 88 4.96 -26.64 7.20
N VAL A 89 3.82 -27.13 6.72
CA VAL A 89 3.34 -28.45 7.13
C VAL A 89 4.30 -29.46 6.50
N PRO A 90 5.11 -30.22 7.26
CA PRO A 90 5.77 -31.37 6.68
C PRO A 90 4.67 -32.29 6.17
N ILE A 91 4.74 -32.65 4.89
CA ILE A 91 3.89 -33.68 4.33
C ILE A 91 4.17 -34.97 5.14
N GLY A 92 3.26 -35.34 6.05
CA GLY A 92 3.18 -36.69 6.61
C GLY A 92 3.72 -36.91 8.04
N LEU A 93 3.11 -36.31 9.05
CA LEU A 93 3.15 -36.85 10.41
C LEU A 93 1.71 -36.94 10.97
N PHE A 94 1.01 -37.98 10.52
CA PHE A 94 -0.06 -38.66 11.27
C PHE A 94 0.55 -39.89 11.93
#